data_AF-A0A2V5LKN9-F1
#
_entry.id   AF-A0A2V5LKN9-F1
#
_cell.length_a   1.000
_cell.length_b   1.000
_cell.length_c   1.000
_cell.angle_alpha   90.00
_cell.angle_beta   90.00
_cell.angle_gamma   90.00
#
_symmetry.space_group_name_H-M   'P 1'
#
loop_
_entity.id
_entity.type
_entity.pdbx_description
1 polymer ?
#
loop_
_entity_poly.entity_id
_entity_poly.type
_entity_poly.pdbx_seq_one_letter_code
_entity_poly.pdbx_strand_id
1 'polypeptide(L)'
;MSNISKRILFLYPLLFFAVSNSSFSAAELKTVDDFRGAAAKANAVLTIPDWEQTPEAVEASMKNAIAKANAALDQIGAQDLGKVTFKSAVVALDDVTYQASLAANRATIIKETNKNPAMRTAAENAVKAFQEWAVGVDYREDVYKAIKAFADTHPKLTGEDEKLLKETLRDYRRAGLELAPDQRKEVEQLRKELSKLGTDFDTNIVKAVAPVMFTKADLDGLPESFFASPGIKTGDDVYTVMANVTWQFNTVEENAKSEATRKQLYVIRETLAKDTNVPVLNQMLALRNKIALRLGYKSWDDYQTEVKMAKSGANAEKYINDLVAGIQPKFDSEVAELQKLKAADTNDPNAKIEVWDWRYYSNQRNKQKYAVDKEALRAYFPFQKALDGMFNIYQSIFGLKFEKIAAPYKWIDDLQLYLVTDSAKGEPLGMFYLDMFPREGKFNHFAQFDIISGKLLPDGKYQRPTVALLCNFPPASADNPSLLTHQDVETLFHEFGHALHSIVTRPKYGRFAGTHVPGDFVEAPSQMLQNWVW
;
A
#
# COMPACT_ATOMS: atom_id res chain seq x y z
N MET A 1 40.40 58.29 -1.09
CA MET A 1 40.89 58.59 -2.44
C MET A 1 41.78 57.46 -2.92
N SER A 2 41.51 56.99 -4.15
CA SER A 2 42.33 56.16 -5.05
C SER A 2 42.58 54.67 -4.75
N ASN A 3 41.74 53.87 -5.41
CA ASN A 3 41.96 52.56 -6.05
C ASN A 3 43.42 52.18 -6.43
N ILE A 4 43.71 50.86 -6.41
CA ILE A 4 43.98 50.03 -7.62
C ILE A 4 43.98 48.52 -7.26
N SER A 5 42.97 47.83 -7.80
CA SER A 5 42.96 46.51 -8.46
C SER A 5 43.95 45.41 -8.04
N LYS A 6 43.43 44.33 -7.43
CA LYS A 6 43.97 42.97 -7.53
C LYS A 6 42.99 42.11 -8.34
N ARG A 7 43.34 41.80 -9.58
CA ARG A 7 42.72 40.70 -10.34
C ARG A 7 43.54 39.43 -10.08
N ILE A 8 42.95 38.47 -9.37
CA ILE A 8 43.43 37.09 -9.35
C ILE A 8 42.46 36.30 -10.24
N LEU A 9 42.96 35.86 -11.39
CA LEU A 9 42.26 34.92 -12.27
C LEU A 9 42.28 33.54 -11.60
N PHE A 10 41.12 33.05 -11.17
CA PHE A 10 40.93 31.61 -10.95
C PHE A 10 40.30 31.03 -12.24
N LEU A 11 41.10 30.29 -13.00
CA LEU A 11 40.60 29.41 -14.04
C LEU A 11 39.88 28.23 -13.38
N TYR A 12 38.56 28.20 -13.47
CA TYR A 12 37.77 26.98 -13.26
C TYR A 12 37.82 26.17 -14.56
N PRO A 13 38.22 24.88 -14.54
CA PRO A 13 38.00 24.02 -15.69
C PRO A 13 36.50 23.72 -15.77
N LEU A 14 35.86 24.13 -16.88
CA LEU A 14 34.56 23.61 -17.28
C LEU A 14 34.73 22.11 -17.59
N LEU A 15 34.44 21.25 -16.63
CA LEU A 15 34.13 19.86 -16.88
C LEU A 15 32.73 19.81 -17.52
N PHE A 16 32.70 19.77 -18.85
CA PHE A 16 31.52 19.31 -19.58
C PHE A 16 31.28 17.85 -19.20
N PHE A 17 30.37 17.60 -18.25
CA PHE A 17 29.72 16.30 -18.15
C PHE A 17 28.82 16.17 -19.37
N ALA A 18 29.32 15.46 -20.39
CA ALA A 18 28.47 14.92 -21.44
C ALA A 18 27.51 13.91 -20.77
N VAL A 19 26.31 14.40 -20.43
CA VAL A 19 25.20 13.52 -20.07
C VAL A 19 24.82 12.79 -21.35
N SER A 20 25.31 11.56 -21.51
CA SER A 20 24.77 10.63 -22.49
C SER A 20 23.36 10.26 -22.02
N ASN A 21 22.37 11.08 -22.39
CA ASN A 21 20.98 10.65 -22.41
C ASN A 21 20.85 9.63 -23.53
N SER A 22 21.06 8.36 -23.20
CA SER A 22 20.65 7.25 -24.04
C SER A 22 19.12 7.17 -24.00
N SER A 23 18.45 8.10 -24.69
CA SER A 23 17.04 7.93 -25.01
C SER A 23 16.95 6.80 -26.02
N PHE A 24 16.79 5.57 -25.55
CA PHE A 24 16.31 4.49 -26.40
C PHE A 24 14.98 4.95 -26.98
N SER A 25 14.93 5.13 -28.30
CA SER A 25 13.65 5.33 -28.97
C SER A 25 12.77 4.10 -28.69
N ALA A 26 11.45 4.28 -28.61
CA ALA A 26 10.53 3.17 -28.36
C ALA A 26 10.64 2.02 -29.39
N ALA A 27 11.35 2.23 -30.51
CA ALA A 27 11.57 1.27 -31.57
C ALA A 27 12.61 0.16 -31.27
N GLU A 28 13.30 0.18 -30.12
CA GLU A 28 14.35 -0.80 -29.78
C GLU A 28 14.09 -1.64 -28.51
N LEU A 29 12.99 -1.39 -27.77
CA LEU A 29 12.69 -2.19 -26.59
C LEU A 29 12.13 -3.55 -26.97
N LYS A 30 12.61 -4.60 -26.30
CA LYS A 30 11.98 -5.93 -26.38
C LYS A 30 10.55 -5.89 -25.89
N THR A 31 9.77 -6.87 -26.31
CA THR A 31 8.38 -7.09 -25.91
C THR A 31 8.28 -8.29 -24.96
N VAL A 32 7.11 -8.51 -24.37
CA VAL A 32 6.84 -9.72 -23.57
C VAL A 32 7.04 -11.02 -24.38
N ASP A 33 6.80 -10.98 -25.70
CA ASP A 33 6.89 -12.14 -26.57
C ASP A 33 8.31 -12.69 -26.69
N ASP A 34 9.31 -11.80 -26.63
CA ASP A 34 10.73 -12.16 -26.67
C ASP A 34 11.14 -13.08 -25.49
N PHE A 35 10.33 -13.12 -24.42
CA PHE A 35 10.61 -13.89 -23.21
C PHE A 35 9.66 -15.08 -22.99
N ARG A 36 8.57 -15.19 -23.76
CA ARG A 36 7.62 -16.31 -23.63
C ARG A 36 8.28 -17.68 -23.87
N GLY A 37 9.26 -17.75 -24.79
CA GLY A 37 10.03 -18.97 -25.04
C GLY A 37 10.87 -19.41 -23.83
N ALA A 38 11.49 -18.46 -23.12
CA ALA A 38 12.25 -18.74 -21.91
C ALA A 38 11.32 -19.14 -20.75
N ALA A 39 10.17 -18.48 -20.61
CA ALA A 39 9.15 -18.87 -19.63
C ALA A 39 8.64 -20.31 -19.89
N ALA A 40 8.33 -20.65 -21.14
CA ALA A 40 7.87 -21.99 -21.51
C ALA A 40 8.91 -23.08 -21.19
N LYS A 41 10.20 -22.82 -21.43
CA LYS A 41 11.30 -23.73 -21.03
C LYS A 41 11.38 -23.95 -19.52
N ALA A 42 10.99 -22.95 -18.74
CA ALA A 42 10.89 -23.02 -17.29
C ALA A 42 9.53 -23.55 -16.77
N ASN A 43 8.70 -24.11 -17.66
CA ASN A 43 7.34 -24.54 -17.35
C ASN A 43 6.46 -23.43 -16.73
N ALA A 44 6.62 -22.21 -17.25
CA ALA A 44 5.91 -21.02 -16.80
C ALA A 44 5.22 -20.30 -17.95
N VAL A 45 4.24 -19.46 -17.62
CA VAL A 45 3.51 -18.60 -18.55
C VAL A 45 3.73 -17.15 -18.14
N LEU A 46 4.02 -16.30 -19.14
CA LEU A 46 4.17 -14.86 -18.98
C LEU A 46 3.02 -14.17 -19.72
N THR A 47 2.18 -13.46 -18.95
CA THR A 47 0.93 -12.88 -19.45
C THR A 47 0.85 -11.42 -19.02
N ILE A 48 0.41 -10.57 -19.94
CA ILE A 48 -0.06 -9.21 -19.68
C ILE A 48 -1.53 -9.20 -20.10
N PRO A 49 -2.44 -8.64 -19.30
CA PRO A 49 -3.83 -8.62 -19.69
C PRO A 49 -4.09 -7.64 -20.84
N ASP A 50 -5.14 -7.92 -21.59
CA ASP A 50 -5.81 -6.89 -22.38
C ASP A 50 -6.57 -5.95 -21.44
N TRP A 51 -6.39 -4.64 -21.67
CA TRP A 51 -6.99 -3.61 -20.83
C TRP A 51 -8.33 -3.16 -21.40
N GLU A 52 -9.35 -3.08 -20.54
CA GLU A 52 -10.64 -2.50 -20.88
C GLU A 52 -10.48 -0.99 -21.19
N GLN A 53 -10.87 -0.56 -22.39
CA GLN A 53 -10.67 0.82 -22.87
C GLN A 53 -11.92 1.69 -22.86
N THR A 54 -13.08 1.12 -22.52
CA THR A 54 -14.35 1.87 -22.36
C THR A 54 -15.04 1.49 -21.05
N PRO A 55 -15.91 2.37 -20.51
CA PRO A 55 -16.67 2.08 -19.30
C PRO A 55 -17.50 0.78 -19.41
N GLU A 56 -18.14 0.58 -20.56
CA GLU A 56 -18.98 -0.59 -20.84
C GLU A 56 -18.15 -1.88 -20.88
N ALA A 57 -16.92 -1.81 -21.39
CA ALA A 57 -16.01 -2.95 -21.40
C ALA A 57 -15.60 -3.35 -19.98
N VAL A 58 -15.34 -2.37 -19.09
CA VAL A 58 -15.02 -2.62 -17.67
C VAL A 58 -16.19 -3.33 -16.98
N GLU A 59 -17.40 -2.79 -17.12
CA GLU A 59 -18.60 -3.37 -16.52
C GLU A 59 -18.92 -4.76 -17.06
N ALA A 60 -18.83 -4.95 -18.38
CA ALA A 60 -19.06 -6.24 -19.02
C ALA A 60 -18.02 -7.29 -18.58
N SER A 61 -16.75 -6.91 -18.48
CA SER A 61 -15.66 -7.77 -18.02
C SER A 61 -15.93 -8.29 -16.61
N MET A 62 -16.31 -7.40 -15.69
CA MET A 62 -16.63 -7.78 -14.31
C MET A 62 -17.88 -8.65 -14.22
N LYS A 63 -18.97 -8.27 -14.90
CA LYS A 63 -20.21 -9.05 -14.94
C LYS A 63 -19.97 -10.47 -15.45
N ASN A 64 -19.18 -10.60 -16.52
CA ASN A 64 -18.83 -11.89 -17.10
C ASN A 64 -17.95 -12.73 -16.14
N ALA A 65 -17.00 -12.10 -15.46
CA ALA A 65 -16.16 -12.77 -14.47
C ALA A 65 -17.01 -13.35 -13.31
N ILE A 66 -17.89 -12.54 -12.73
CA ILE A 66 -18.81 -12.96 -11.66
C ILE A 66 -19.77 -14.05 -12.13
N ALA A 67 -20.35 -13.92 -13.33
CA ALA A 67 -21.26 -14.93 -13.88
C ALA A 67 -20.58 -16.30 -14.08
N LYS A 68 -19.37 -16.30 -14.64
CA LYS A 68 -18.56 -17.52 -14.77
C LYS A 68 -18.21 -18.11 -13.40
N ALA A 69 -17.87 -17.26 -12.44
CA ALA A 69 -17.51 -17.70 -11.11
C ALA A 69 -18.70 -18.32 -10.37
N ASN A 70 -19.89 -17.72 -10.47
CA ASN A 70 -21.13 -18.29 -9.92
C ASN A 70 -21.45 -19.65 -10.52
N ALA A 71 -21.35 -19.81 -11.86
CA ALA A 71 -21.59 -21.09 -12.50
C ALA A 71 -20.63 -22.19 -11.99
N ALA A 72 -19.36 -21.86 -11.76
CA ALA A 72 -18.38 -22.79 -11.19
C ALA A 72 -18.63 -23.06 -9.70
N LEU A 73 -19.04 -22.07 -8.90
CA LEU A 73 -19.46 -22.29 -7.51
C LEU A 73 -20.69 -23.20 -7.42
N ASP A 74 -21.65 -23.04 -8.32
CA ASP A 74 -22.84 -23.91 -8.41
C ASP A 74 -22.46 -25.34 -8.77
N GLN A 75 -21.48 -25.53 -9.67
CA GLN A 75 -20.92 -26.85 -9.95
C GLN A 75 -20.24 -27.45 -8.71
N ILE A 76 -19.52 -26.66 -7.93
CA ILE A 76 -18.90 -27.15 -6.70
C ILE A 76 -19.97 -27.60 -5.70
N GLY A 77 -20.99 -26.77 -5.47
CA GLY A 77 -22.07 -27.01 -4.51
C GLY A 77 -23.05 -28.13 -4.90
N ALA A 78 -23.15 -28.45 -6.19
CA ALA A 78 -24.02 -29.52 -6.71
C ALA A 78 -23.37 -30.92 -6.75
N GLN A 79 -22.12 -31.07 -6.30
CA GLN A 79 -21.42 -32.35 -6.32
C GLN A 79 -22.07 -33.39 -5.39
N ASP A 80 -21.96 -34.66 -5.80
CA ASP A 80 -22.20 -35.81 -4.91
C ASP A 80 -21.18 -35.79 -3.76
N LEU A 81 -21.65 -35.52 -2.54
CA LEU A 81 -20.80 -35.40 -1.35
C LEU A 81 -20.02 -36.68 -1.02
N GLY A 82 -20.42 -37.84 -1.54
CA GLY A 82 -19.66 -39.08 -1.40
C GLY A 82 -18.46 -39.21 -2.36
N LYS A 83 -18.35 -38.30 -3.34
CA LYS A 83 -17.34 -38.36 -4.43
C LYS A 83 -16.49 -37.09 -4.54
N VAL A 84 -16.72 -36.11 -3.68
CA VAL A 84 -15.91 -34.87 -3.66
C VAL A 84 -14.44 -35.19 -3.42
N THR A 85 -13.57 -34.44 -4.08
CA THR A 85 -12.12 -34.57 -3.94
C THR A 85 -11.53 -33.22 -3.57
N PHE A 86 -10.28 -33.24 -3.10
CA PHE A 86 -9.53 -32.01 -2.86
C PHE A 86 -9.52 -31.10 -4.10
N LYS A 87 -9.30 -31.68 -5.29
CA LYS A 87 -9.25 -30.92 -6.55
C LYS A 87 -10.62 -30.36 -6.93
N SER A 88 -11.67 -31.16 -6.82
CA SER A 88 -13.02 -30.77 -7.29
C SER A 88 -13.76 -29.84 -6.33
N ALA A 89 -13.33 -29.71 -5.08
CA ALA A 89 -13.93 -28.79 -4.10
C ALA A 89 -12.98 -27.66 -3.69
N VAL A 90 -11.87 -27.99 -3.03
CA VAL A 90 -10.99 -26.99 -2.39
C VAL A 90 -10.16 -26.24 -3.41
N VAL A 91 -9.48 -26.94 -4.32
CA VAL A 91 -8.70 -26.30 -5.39
C VAL A 91 -9.61 -25.58 -6.37
N ALA A 92 -10.78 -26.14 -6.68
CA ALA A 92 -11.78 -25.49 -7.54
C ALA A 92 -12.25 -24.14 -6.98
N LEU A 93 -12.44 -24.03 -5.66
CA LEU A 93 -12.76 -22.76 -5.00
C LEU A 93 -11.61 -21.74 -5.12
N ASP A 94 -10.36 -22.17 -4.91
CA ASP A 94 -9.18 -21.30 -5.09
C ASP A 94 -9.01 -20.88 -6.57
N ASP A 95 -9.29 -21.77 -7.53
CA ASP A 95 -9.25 -21.47 -8.96
C ASP A 95 -10.32 -20.45 -9.36
N VAL A 96 -11.57 -20.62 -8.90
CA VAL A 96 -12.66 -19.74 -9.31
C VAL A 96 -12.50 -18.32 -8.76
N THR A 97 -12.05 -18.20 -7.52
CA THR A 97 -11.78 -16.91 -6.86
C THR A 97 -10.59 -16.22 -7.50
N TYR A 98 -9.51 -16.95 -7.78
CA TYR A 98 -8.36 -16.45 -8.55
C TYR A 98 -8.79 -15.90 -9.91
N GLN A 99 -9.56 -16.66 -10.70
CA GLN A 99 -9.98 -16.21 -12.04
C GLN A 99 -10.86 -14.95 -12.00
N ALA A 100 -11.80 -14.87 -11.05
CA ALA A 100 -12.62 -13.67 -10.87
C ALA A 100 -11.78 -12.45 -10.45
N SER A 101 -10.77 -12.66 -9.60
CA SER A 101 -9.89 -11.60 -9.11
C SER A 101 -9.11 -10.90 -10.23
N LEU A 102 -8.78 -11.59 -11.32
CA LEU A 102 -8.04 -10.98 -12.44
C LEU A 102 -8.79 -9.79 -13.06
N ALA A 103 -10.12 -9.87 -13.16
CA ALA A 103 -10.94 -8.75 -13.62
C ALA A 103 -10.97 -7.61 -12.59
N ALA A 104 -11.05 -7.95 -11.30
CA ALA A 104 -11.03 -6.97 -10.21
C ALA A 104 -9.70 -6.23 -10.10
N ASN A 105 -8.59 -6.92 -10.31
CA ASN A 105 -7.26 -6.34 -10.32
C ASN A 105 -7.11 -5.30 -11.43
N ARG A 106 -7.55 -5.62 -12.66
CA ARG A 106 -7.56 -4.66 -13.78
C ARG A 106 -8.46 -3.46 -13.51
N ALA A 107 -9.69 -3.71 -13.04
CA ALA A 107 -10.61 -2.64 -12.67
C ALA A 107 -10.00 -1.76 -11.57
N THR A 108 -9.29 -2.33 -10.59
CA THR A 108 -8.60 -1.56 -9.55
C THR A 108 -7.56 -0.63 -10.17
N ILE A 109 -6.68 -1.12 -11.06
CA ILE A 109 -5.72 -0.24 -11.74
C ILE A 109 -6.44 0.87 -12.52
N ILE A 110 -7.49 0.55 -13.29
CA ILE A 110 -8.25 1.57 -14.04
C ILE A 110 -8.84 2.62 -13.09
N LYS A 111 -9.49 2.19 -12.00
CA LYS A 111 -10.07 3.04 -10.96
C LYS A 111 -9.02 3.99 -10.38
N GLU A 112 -7.83 3.48 -10.10
CA GLU A 112 -6.76 4.20 -9.41
C GLU A 112 -5.84 5.02 -10.33
N THR A 113 -5.92 4.87 -11.66
CA THR A 113 -4.92 5.46 -12.57
C THR A 113 -5.51 6.17 -13.78
N ASN A 114 -6.72 5.83 -14.22
CA ASN A 114 -7.22 6.30 -15.51
C ASN A 114 -7.53 7.81 -15.48
N LYS A 115 -7.12 8.55 -16.52
CA LYS A 115 -7.36 10.00 -16.62
C LYS A 115 -8.85 10.33 -16.78
N ASN A 116 -9.64 9.47 -17.41
CA ASN A 116 -11.05 9.70 -17.67
C ASN A 116 -11.90 9.39 -16.42
N PRO A 117 -12.64 10.37 -15.85
CA PRO A 117 -13.51 10.15 -14.70
C PRO A 117 -14.58 9.08 -14.93
N ALA A 118 -15.14 8.97 -16.14
CA ALA A 118 -16.15 7.95 -16.45
C ALA A 118 -15.59 6.52 -16.39
N MET A 119 -14.33 6.34 -16.84
CA MET A 119 -13.62 5.05 -16.69
C MET A 119 -13.40 4.72 -15.22
N ARG A 120 -12.99 5.71 -14.41
CA ARG A 120 -12.78 5.51 -12.97
C ARG A 120 -14.08 5.12 -12.25
N THR A 121 -15.18 5.81 -12.54
CA THR A 121 -16.50 5.50 -11.96
C THR A 121 -16.97 4.10 -12.31
N ALA A 122 -16.89 3.69 -13.59
CA ALA A 122 -17.26 2.34 -14.01
C ALA A 122 -16.39 1.27 -13.33
N ALA A 123 -15.09 1.53 -13.22
CA ALA A 123 -14.16 0.65 -12.53
C ALA A 123 -14.39 0.58 -11.01
N GLU A 124 -14.75 1.70 -10.38
CA GLU A 124 -15.16 1.73 -8.98
C GLU A 124 -16.41 0.86 -8.74
N ASN A 125 -17.41 0.98 -9.61
CA ASN A 125 -18.63 0.16 -9.54
C ASN A 125 -18.31 -1.33 -9.76
N ALA A 126 -17.42 -1.65 -10.71
CA ALA A 126 -16.97 -3.02 -10.94
C ALA A 126 -16.24 -3.60 -9.71
N VAL A 127 -15.35 -2.84 -9.08
CA VAL A 127 -14.66 -3.27 -7.85
C VAL A 127 -15.66 -3.49 -6.71
N LYS A 128 -16.64 -2.60 -6.53
CA LYS A 128 -17.71 -2.77 -5.52
C LYS A 128 -18.51 -4.04 -5.77
N ALA A 129 -18.94 -4.29 -7.00
CA ALA A 129 -19.68 -5.50 -7.36
C ALA A 129 -18.85 -6.78 -7.09
N PHE A 130 -17.55 -6.76 -7.38
CA PHE A 130 -16.65 -7.86 -7.04
C PHE A 130 -16.53 -8.08 -5.52
N GLN A 131 -16.36 -7.02 -4.74
CA GLN A 131 -16.23 -7.10 -3.29
C GLN A 131 -17.50 -7.67 -2.65
N GLU A 132 -18.68 -7.20 -3.08
CA GLU A 132 -19.97 -7.73 -2.65
C GLU A 132 -20.11 -9.23 -2.99
N TRP A 133 -19.76 -9.60 -4.23
CA TRP A 133 -19.76 -11.00 -4.66
C TRP A 133 -18.79 -11.86 -3.83
N ALA A 134 -17.55 -11.40 -3.62
CA ALA A 134 -16.52 -12.12 -2.88
C ALA A 134 -16.94 -12.38 -1.43
N VAL A 135 -17.55 -11.39 -0.76
CA VAL A 135 -18.16 -11.59 0.57
C VAL A 135 -19.28 -12.63 0.52
N GLY A 136 -20.09 -12.63 -0.54
CA GLY A 136 -21.15 -13.62 -0.74
C GLY A 136 -20.66 -15.06 -0.85
N VAL A 137 -19.44 -15.28 -1.36
CA VAL A 137 -18.83 -16.62 -1.48
C VAL A 137 -18.66 -17.29 -0.11
N ASP A 138 -18.31 -16.52 0.94
CA ASP A 138 -18.17 -17.03 2.31
C ASP A 138 -19.47 -17.65 2.84
N TYR A 139 -20.62 -17.22 2.35
CA TYR A 139 -21.95 -17.67 2.78
C TYR A 139 -22.56 -18.76 1.89
N ARG A 140 -21.82 -19.27 0.90
CA ARG A 140 -22.24 -20.41 0.06
C ARG A 140 -22.19 -21.72 0.86
N GLU A 141 -23.28 -22.01 1.57
CA GLU A 141 -23.39 -23.22 2.41
C GLU A 141 -23.25 -24.51 1.60
N ASP A 142 -23.72 -24.54 0.36
CA ASP A 142 -23.57 -25.66 -0.56
C ASP A 142 -22.10 -25.94 -0.91
N VAL A 143 -21.32 -24.90 -1.18
CA VAL A 143 -19.86 -25.01 -1.42
C VAL A 143 -19.15 -25.46 -0.13
N TYR A 144 -19.51 -24.88 1.01
CA TYR A 144 -19.00 -25.30 2.32
C TYR A 144 -19.27 -26.79 2.59
N LYS A 145 -20.49 -27.29 2.30
CA LYS A 145 -20.85 -28.71 2.48
C LYS A 145 -19.97 -29.63 1.64
N ALA A 146 -19.67 -29.26 0.39
CA ALA A 146 -18.77 -30.04 -0.47
C ALA A 146 -17.34 -30.10 0.12
N ILE A 147 -16.82 -28.97 0.58
CA ILE A 147 -15.48 -28.89 1.19
C ILE A 147 -15.44 -29.65 2.52
N LYS A 148 -16.47 -29.51 3.35
CA LYS A 148 -16.59 -30.20 4.63
C LYS A 148 -16.69 -31.71 4.45
N ALA A 149 -17.50 -32.18 3.49
CA ALA A 149 -17.62 -33.60 3.18
C ALA A 149 -16.26 -34.21 2.81
N PHE A 150 -15.45 -33.50 2.02
CA PHE A 150 -14.08 -33.91 1.73
C PHE A 150 -13.21 -33.92 3.01
N ALA A 151 -13.27 -32.87 3.82
CA ALA A 151 -12.49 -32.77 5.06
C ALA A 151 -12.81 -33.89 6.07
N ASP A 152 -14.09 -34.28 6.19
CA ASP A 152 -14.58 -35.32 7.10
C ASP A 152 -14.09 -36.73 6.70
N THR A 153 -13.53 -36.91 5.50
CA THR A 153 -12.81 -38.16 5.13
C THR A 153 -11.43 -38.27 5.78
N HIS A 154 -10.99 -37.25 6.50
CA HIS A 154 -9.66 -37.13 7.12
C HIS A 154 -8.51 -37.41 6.14
N PRO A 155 -8.45 -36.65 5.03
CA PRO A 155 -7.46 -36.87 3.99
C PRO A 155 -6.04 -36.61 4.50
N LYS A 156 -5.08 -37.42 4.04
CA LYS A 156 -3.65 -37.21 4.31
C LYS A 156 -3.06 -36.23 3.30
N LEU A 157 -3.29 -34.94 3.51
CA LEU A 157 -2.63 -33.86 2.76
C LEU A 157 -1.32 -33.46 3.44
N THR A 158 -0.44 -32.77 2.71
CA THR A 158 0.81 -32.21 3.26
C THR A 158 1.10 -30.85 2.61
N GLY A 159 1.94 -30.05 3.25
CA GLY A 159 2.44 -28.80 2.68
C GLY A 159 1.33 -27.79 2.39
N GLU A 160 1.38 -27.17 1.21
CA GLU A 160 0.41 -26.14 0.81
C GLU A 160 -1.02 -26.67 0.68
N ASP A 161 -1.21 -27.95 0.33
CA ASP A 161 -2.53 -28.55 0.14
C ASP A 161 -3.27 -28.67 1.48
N GLU A 162 -2.55 -29.12 2.51
CA GLU A 162 -3.07 -29.17 3.89
C GLU A 162 -3.36 -27.77 4.41
N LYS A 163 -2.45 -26.82 4.17
CA LYS A 163 -2.63 -25.43 4.58
C LYS A 163 -3.86 -24.81 3.94
N LEU A 164 -4.06 -25.02 2.63
CA LEU A 164 -5.23 -24.51 1.91
C LEU A 164 -6.53 -25.04 2.54
N LEU A 165 -6.65 -26.37 2.71
CA LEU A 165 -7.84 -26.96 3.33
C LEU A 165 -8.10 -26.39 4.73
N LYS A 166 -7.07 -26.35 5.58
CA LYS A 166 -7.17 -25.88 6.96
C LYS A 166 -7.62 -24.43 7.03
N GLU A 167 -7.03 -23.56 6.21
CA GLU A 167 -7.38 -22.15 6.23
C GLU A 167 -8.74 -21.86 5.60
N THR A 168 -9.13 -22.59 4.53
CA THR A 168 -10.48 -22.50 3.97
C THR A 168 -11.54 -22.88 5.01
N LEU A 169 -11.35 -23.99 5.73
CA LEU A 169 -12.27 -24.39 6.81
C LEU A 169 -12.29 -23.37 7.96
N ARG A 170 -11.12 -22.85 8.35
CA ARG A 170 -11.02 -21.78 9.35
C ARG A 170 -11.86 -20.57 8.94
N ASP A 171 -11.78 -20.15 7.68
CA ASP A 171 -12.49 -18.97 7.18
C ASP A 171 -14.00 -19.19 7.14
N TYR A 172 -14.47 -20.39 6.78
CA TYR A 172 -15.89 -20.75 6.90
C TYR A 172 -16.39 -20.75 8.35
N ARG A 173 -15.61 -21.29 9.30
CA ARG A 173 -15.95 -21.18 10.73
C ARG A 173 -16.02 -19.72 11.16
N ARG A 174 -15.07 -18.89 10.74
CA ARG A 174 -15.04 -17.43 11.02
C ARG A 174 -16.24 -16.71 10.41
N ALA A 175 -16.78 -17.21 9.31
CA ALA A 175 -18.03 -16.73 8.71
C ALA A 175 -19.30 -17.27 9.38
N GLY A 176 -19.17 -18.21 10.33
CA GLY A 176 -20.29 -18.77 11.10
C GLY A 176 -20.95 -19.99 10.47
N LEU A 177 -20.31 -20.65 9.51
CA LEU A 177 -20.89 -21.80 8.80
C LEU A 177 -20.99 -23.07 9.67
N GLU A 178 -20.29 -23.10 10.81
CA GLU A 178 -20.45 -24.12 11.84
C GLU A 178 -21.62 -23.84 12.79
N LEU A 179 -22.21 -22.64 12.75
CA LEU A 179 -23.38 -22.28 13.56
C LEU A 179 -24.67 -22.81 12.96
N ALA A 180 -25.68 -22.96 13.83
CA ALA A 180 -27.05 -23.19 13.43
C ALA A 180 -27.55 -22.06 12.49
N PRO A 181 -28.48 -22.35 11.56
CA PRO A 181 -28.88 -21.38 10.52
C PRO A 181 -29.40 -20.05 11.06
N ASP A 182 -30.13 -20.06 12.17
CA ASP A 182 -30.65 -18.86 12.85
C ASP A 182 -29.53 -18.01 13.47
N GLN A 183 -28.59 -18.65 14.17
CA GLN A 183 -27.41 -17.99 14.74
C GLN A 183 -26.49 -17.42 13.66
N ARG A 184 -26.31 -18.15 12.56
CA ARG A 184 -25.53 -17.69 11.41
C ARG A 184 -26.15 -16.44 10.78
N LYS A 185 -27.47 -16.43 10.61
CA LYS A 185 -28.20 -15.26 10.08
C LYS A 185 -28.08 -14.05 11.01
N GLU A 186 -28.09 -14.25 12.33
CA GLU A 186 -27.81 -13.18 13.30
C GLU A 186 -26.39 -12.61 13.08
N VAL A 187 -25.37 -13.47 12.99
CA VAL A 187 -23.98 -13.04 12.75
C VAL A 187 -23.82 -12.31 11.42
N GLU A 188 -24.45 -12.79 10.35
CA GLU A 188 -24.44 -12.13 9.04
C GLU A 188 -25.02 -10.71 9.13
N GLN A 189 -26.16 -10.55 9.82
CA GLN A 189 -26.79 -9.24 10.00
C GLN A 189 -25.89 -8.29 10.81
N LEU A 190 -25.29 -8.78 11.89
CA LEU A 190 -24.35 -7.99 12.71
C LEU A 190 -23.13 -7.55 11.90
N ARG A 191 -22.58 -8.43 11.06
CA ARG A 191 -21.44 -8.10 10.18
C ARG A 191 -21.82 -7.07 9.12
N LYS A 192 -23.02 -7.15 8.54
CA LYS A 192 -23.53 -6.13 7.60
C LYS A 192 -23.66 -4.76 8.25
N GLU A 193 -24.21 -4.71 9.47
CA GLU A 193 -24.31 -3.47 10.25
C GLU A 193 -22.92 -2.90 10.58
N LEU A 194 -22.00 -3.74 11.04
CA LEU A 194 -20.62 -3.33 11.33
C LEU A 194 -19.91 -2.80 10.07
N SER A 195 -20.11 -3.45 8.92
CA SER A 195 -19.53 -3.00 7.65
C SER A 195 -20.07 -1.63 7.24
N LYS A 196 -21.39 -1.41 7.38
CA LYS A 196 -22.02 -0.12 7.11
C LYS A 196 -21.43 0.98 8.01
N LEU A 197 -21.31 0.71 9.31
CA LEU A 197 -20.72 1.67 10.25
C LEU A 197 -19.25 1.97 9.95
N GLY A 198 -18.49 1.01 9.44
CA GLY A 198 -17.13 1.25 8.93
C GLY A 198 -17.12 2.23 7.77
N THR A 199 -17.98 2.03 6.78
CA THR A 199 -18.14 2.96 5.66
C THR A 199 -18.59 4.36 6.10
N ASP A 200 -19.54 4.43 7.05
CA ASP A 200 -20.00 5.71 7.61
C ASP A 200 -18.86 6.43 8.33
N PHE A 201 -18.06 5.71 9.13
CA PHE A 201 -16.88 6.25 9.82
C PHE A 201 -15.88 6.87 8.83
N ASP A 202 -15.49 6.12 7.80
CA ASP A 202 -14.53 6.57 6.78
C ASP A 202 -15.09 7.76 5.99
N THR A 203 -16.38 7.70 5.61
CA THR A 203 -17.06 8.78 4.89
C THR A 203 -17.08 10.07 5.70
N ASN A 204 -17.31 9.99 7.02
CA ASN A 204 -17.30 11.15 7.90
C ASN A 204 -15.90 11.79 7.96
N ILE A 205 -14.83 10.99 8.00
CA ILE A 205 -13.45 11.50 7.95
C ILE A 205 -13.17 12.19 6.61
N VAL A 206 -13.51 11.55 5.49
CA VAL A 206 -13.29 12.12 4.14
C VAL A 206 -14.04 13.43 3.95
N LYS A 207 -15.26 13.54 4.49
CA LYS A 207 -16.07 14.76 4.44
C LYS A 207 -15.61 15.84 5.41
N ALA A 208 -14.77 15.51 6.40
CA ALA A 208 -14.28 16.48 7.36
C ALA A 208 -13.24 17.39 6.69
N VAL A 209 -13.68 18.61 6.36
CA VAL A 209 -12.86 19.67 5.78
C VAL A 209 -12.67 20.73 6.85
N ALA A 210 -11.42 21.05 7.18
CA ALA A 210 -11.09 22.00 8.24
C ALA A 210 -10.02 22.99 7.78
N PRO A 211 -10.42 24.09 7.09
CA PRO A 211 -9.52 25.18 6.77
C PRO A 211 -9.20 25.97 8.04
N VAL A 212 -7.92 26.25 8.24
CA VAL A 212 -7.42 27.08 9.35
C VAL A 212 -6.67 28.26 8.74
N MET A 213 -7.09 29.48 9.09
CA MET A 213 -6.50 30.71 8.57
C MET A 213 -5.39 31.20 9.51
N PHE A 214 -4.26 31.54 8.91
CA PHE A 214 -3.08 32.08 9.57
C PHE A 214 -2.58 33.33 8.85
N THR A 215 -1.85 34.18 9.55
CA THR A 215 -1.03 35.26 8.97
C THR A 215 0.34 34.73 8.53
N LYS A 216 1.13 35.50 7.76
CA LYS A 216 2.52 35.12 7.47
C LYS A 216 3.34 34.98 8.75
N ALA A 217 3.06 35.80 9.77
CA ALA A 217 3.76 35.77 11.05
C ALA A 217 3.49 34.50 11.84
N ASP A 218 2.25 34.00 11.82
CA ASP A 218 1.88 32.73 12.48
C ASP A 218 2.62 31.52 11.89
N LEU A 219 3.03 31.63 10.62
CA LEU A 219 3.74 30.60 9.84
C LEU A 219 5.25 30.88 9.73
N ASP A 220 5.83 31.68 10.63
CA ASP A 220 7.28 31.89 10.66
C ASP A 220 8.03 30.55 10.83
N GLY A 221 9.07 30.36 10.02
CA GLY A 221 9.90 29.15 9.95
C GLY A 221 9.56 28.19 8.82
N LEU A 222 8.40 28.33 8.16
CA LEU A 222 8.04 27.47 7.03
C LEU A 222 8.85 27.79 5.76
N PRO A 223 9.11 26.80 4.89
CA PRO A 223 9.87 27.01 3.67
C PRO A 223 9.08 27.80 2.62
N GLU A 224 9.78 28.56 1.76
CA GLU A 224 9.14 29.35 0.68
C GLU A 224 8.33 28.47 -0.30
N SER A 225 8.73 27.22 -0.50
CA SER A 225 7.97 26.23 -1.29
C SER A 225 6.57 25.97 -0.73
N PHE A 226 6.37 26.05 0.58
CA PHE A 226 5.05 25.94 1.20
C PHE A 226 4.15 27.11 0.78
N PHE A 227 4.66 28.33 0.84
CA PHE A 227 3.91 29.52 0.48
C PHE A 227 3.62 29.62 -1.02
N ALA A 228 4.49 29.05 -1.86
CA ALA A 228 4.30 28.95 -3.31
C ALA A 228 3.28 27.86 -3.71
N SER A 229 2.89 26.97 -2.79
CA SER A 229 1.97 25.87 -3.10
C SER A 229 0.55 26.38 -3.39
N PRO A 230 -0.15 25.87 -4.42
CA PRO A 230 -1.50 26.30 -4.76
C PRO A 230 -2.47 26.19 -3.59
N GLY A 231 -3.28 27.23 -3.37
CA GLY A 231 -4.30 27.26 -2.33
C GLY A 231 -3.79 27.60 -0.92
N ILE A 232 -2.48 27.75 -0.71
CA ILE A 232 -1.93 28.17 0.59
C ILE A 232 -2.12 29.66 0.81
N LYS A 233 -1.64 30.52 -0.10
CA LYS A 233 -1.91 31.97 -0.03
C LYS A 233 -3.30 32.27 -0.58
N THR A 234 -4.23 32.66 0.28
CA THR A 234 -5.64 32.90 -0.06
C THR A 234 -6.08 34.36 0.07
N GLY A 235 -5.18 35.24 0.52
CA GLY A 235 -5.36 36.68 0.59
C GLY A 235 -4.03 37.39 0.74
N ASP A 236 -4.04 38.71 1.00
CA ASP A 236 -2.82 39.52 1.08
C ASP A 236 -1.87 39.03 2.19
N ASP A 237 -2.40 38.87 3.42
CA ASP A 237 -1.71 38.27 4.57
C ASP A 237 -2.57 37.16 5.20
N VAL A 238 -3.23 36.38 4.34
CA VAL A 238 -4.09 35.26 4.77
C VAL A 238 -3.64 33.99 4.07
N TYR A 239 -3.26 33.01 4.88
CA TYR A 239 -2.80 31.70 4.46
C TYR A 239 -3.74 30.64 5.00
N THR A 240 -4.34 29.85 4.11
CA THR A 240 -5.26 28.77 4.48
C THR A 240 -4.53 27.45 4.51
N VAL A 241 -4.46 26.85 5.70
CA VAL A 241 -3.92 25.51 5.93
C VAL A 241 -5.08 24.56 6.17
N MET A 242 -5.16 23.51 5.37
CA MET A 242 -6.16 22.46 5.51
C MET A 242 -5.67 21.43 6.53
N ALA A 243 -6.25 21.41 7.72
CA ALA A 243 -5.84 20.47 8.76
C ALA A 243 -6.03 19.01 8.32
N ASN A 244 -7.01 18.72 7.44
CA ASN A 244 -7.24 17.39 6.87
C ASN A 244 -6.20 16.98 5.80
N VAL A 245 -5.32 17.87 5.35
CA VAL A 245 -4.27 17.58 4.36
C VAL A 245 -2.93 17.30 5.06
N THR A 246 -2.50 16.04 5.06
CA THR A 246 -1.36 15.54 5.85
C THR A 246 -0.04 16.29 5.59
N TRP A 247 0.30 16.60 4.34
CA TRP A 247 1.56 17.30 4.06
C TRP A 247 1.54 18.75 4.56
N GLN A 248 0.38 19.43 4.50
CA GLN A 248 0.23 20.79 5.02
C GLN A 248 0.34 20.79 6.54
N PHE A 249 -0.35 19.85 7.19
CA PHE A 249 -0.25 19.60 8.63
C PHE A 249 1.18 19.37 9.09
N ASN A 250 1.87 18.39 8.51
CA ASN A 250 3.24 18.04 8.90
C ASN A 250 4.21 19.21 8.69
N THR A 251 4.08 19.95 7.58
CA THR A 251 4.98 21.08 7.29
C THR A 251 4.86 22.18 8.36
N VAL A 252 3.63 22.48 8.82
CA VAL A 252 3.40 23.42 9.92
C VAL A 252 3.95 22.87 11.24
N GLU A 253 3.60 21.64 11.62
CA GLU A 253 4.04 21.05 12.89
C GLU A 253 5.57 20.91 13.02
N GLU A 254 6.27 20.74 11.90
CA GLU A 254 7.73 20.58 11.87
C GLU A 254 8.51 21.90 11.83
N ASN A 255 7.89 23.00 11.38
CA ASN A 255 8.62 24.24 11.05
C ASN A 255 8.05 25.52 11.68
N ALA A 256 6.76 25.59 12.01
CA ALA A 256 6.17 26.78 12.61
C ALA A 256 6.79 27.04 13.99
N LYS A 257 7.42 28.20 14.17
CA LYS A 257 8.04 28.56 15.46
C LYS A 257 7.01 28.78 16.57
N SER A 258 5.84 29.32 16.21
CA SER A 258 4.75 29.59 17.15
C SER A 258 4.13 28.29 17.70
N GLU A 259 4.26 28.06 19.00
CA GLU A 259 3.56 26.96 19.69
C GLU A 259 2.04 27.07 19.57
N ALA A 260 1.50 28.30 19.58
CA ALA A 260 0.07 28.53 19.44
C ALA A 260 -0.45 28.06 18.06
N THR A 261 0.32 28.32 16.99
CA THR A 261 0.01 27.85 15.62
C THR A 261 -0.03 26.33 15.57
N ARG A 262 1.02 25.66 16.07
CA ARG A 262 1.10 24.18 16.09
C ARG A 262 -0.04 23.59 16.91
N LYS A 263 -0.25 24.07 18.14
CA LYS A 263 -1.32 23.63 19.02
C LYS A 263 -2.71 23.77 18.39
N GLN A 264 -3.01 24.93 17.80
CA GLN A 264 -4.30 25.16 17.14
C GLN A 264 -4.53 24.14 16.02
N LEU A 265 -3.53 23.96 15.16
CA LEU A 265 -3.65 23.04 14.03
C LEU A 265 -3.73 21.57 14.47
N TYR A 266 -2.92 21.16 15.44
CA TYR A 266 -2.94 19.84 16.07
C TYR A 266 -4.32 19.48 16.62
N VAL A 267 -4.90 20.37 17.44
CA VAL A 267 -6.23 20.10 18.04
C VAL A 267 -7.31 19.97 16.98
N ILE A 268 -7.28 20.81 15.93
CA ILE A 268 -8.25 20.73 14.83
C ILE A 268 -8.09 19.41 14.06
N ARG A 269 -6.84 18.99 13.74
CA ARG A 269 -6.54 17.72 13.08
C ARG A 269 -7.08 16.53 13.87
N GLU A 270 -6.75 16.46 15.15
CA GLU A 270 -7.09 15.31 16.02
C GLU A 270 -8.56 15.29 16.47
N THR A 271 -9.34 16.30 16.09
CA THR A 271 -10.79 16.36 16.37
C THR A 271 -11.66 16.31 15.10
N LEU A 272 -11.06 16.05 13.93
CA LEU A 272 -11.80 15.85 12.68
C LEU A 272 -12.86 14.76 12.83
N ALA A 273 -14.09 15.09 12.43
CA ALA A 273 -15.28 14.24 12.52
C ALA A 273 -15.60 13.70 13.93
N LYS A 274 -15.02 14.24 15.01
CA LYS A 274 -15.19 13.70 16.37
C LYS A 274 -16.67 13.53 16.75
N ASP A 275 -17.48 14.55 16.55
CA ASP A 275 -18.88 14.58 17.00
C ASP A 275 -19.75 13.54 16.29
N THR A 276 -19.41 13.20 15.04
CA THR A 276 -20.12 12.17 14.27
C THR A 276 -19.53 10.79 14.48
N ASN A 277 -18.20 10.67 14.62
CA ASN A 277 -17.52 9.38 14.66
C ASN A 277 -17.40 8.75 16.05
N VAL A 278 -17.40 9.52 17.13
CA VAL A 278 -17.40 8.92 18.48
C VAL A 278 -18.64 8.02 18.71
N PRO A 279 -19.88 8.44 18.38
CA PRO A 279 -21.04 7.56 18.45
C PRO A 279 -20.93 6.32 17.56
N VAL A 280 -20.42 6.47 16.33
CA VAL A 280 -20.22 5.36 15.38
C VAL A 280 -19.23 4.34 15.95
N LEU A 281 -18.09 4.79 16.48
CA LEU A 281 -17.09 3.92 17.11
C LEU A 281 -17.69 3.11 18.27
N ASN A 282 -18.48 3.75 19.13
CA ASN A 282 -19.13 3.05 20.26
C ASN A 282 -20.05 1.93 19.78
N GLN A 283 -20.83 2.17 18.71
CA GLN A 283 -21.67 1.13 18.11
C GLN A 283 -20.82 0.01 17.50
N MET A 284 -19.75 0.35 16.78
CA MET A 284 -18.83 -0.63 16.21
C MET A 284 -18.20 -1.52 17.28
N LEU A 285 -17.74 -0.97 18.41
CA LEU A 285 -17.17 -1.75 19.51
C LEU A 285 -18.18 -2.74 20.10
N ALA A 286 -19.44 -2.32 20.29
CA ALA A 286 -20.50 -3.19 20.77
C ALA A 286 -20.81 -4.33 19.77
N LEU A 287 -20.89 -4.03 18.48
CA LEU A 287 -21.12 -5.05 17.44
C LEU A 287 -19.95 -6.03 17.34
N ARG A 288 -18.71 -5.53 17.35
CA ARG A 288 -17.49 -6.35 17.34
C ARG A 288 -17.48 -7.36 18.47
N ASN A 289 -17.81 -6.94 19.69
CA ASN A 289 -17.91 -7.84 20.84
C ASN A 289 -19.00 -8.91 20.64
N LYS A 290 -20.21 -8.50 20.21
CA LYS A 290 -21.31 -9.45 19.94
C LYS A 290 -20.94 -10.49 18.89
N ILE A 291 -20.34 -10.07 17.78
CA ILE A 291 -19.92 -10.97 16.69
C ILE A 291 -18.89 -11.98 17.20
N ALA A 292 -17.86 -11.53 17.91
CA ALA A 292 -16.82 -12.39 18.44
C ALA A 292 -17.39 -13.48 19.36
N LEU A 293 -18.24 -13.10 20.32
CA LEU A 293 -18.86 -14.03 21.26
C LEU A 293 -19.78 -15.04 20.55
N ARG A 294 -20.57 -14.60 19.55
CA ARG A 294 -21.44 -15.49 18.76
C ARG A 294 -20.65 -16.52 17.95
N LEU A 295 -19.46 -16.15 17.49
CA LEU A 295 -18.56 -17.03 16.76
C LEU A 295 -17.66 -17.88 17.68
N GLY A 296 -17.83 -17.80 19.00
CA GLY A 296 -17.10 -18.61 19.98
C GLY A 296 -15.72 -18.08 20.38
N TYR A 297 -15.40 -16.83 20.06
CA TYR A 297 -14.17 -16.16 20.52
C TYR A 297 -14.40 -15.45 21.85
N LYS A 298 -13.35 -15.28 22.64
CA LYS A 298 -13.42 -14.56 23.92
C LYS A 298 -13.63 -13.06 23.73
N SER A 299 -13.08 -12.52 22.64
CA SER A 299 -13.04 -11.09 22.36
C SER A 299 -12.78 -10.84 20.86
N TRP A 300 -13.00 -9.59 20.43
CA TRP A 300 -12.81 -9.21 19.03
C TRP A 300 -11.35 -9.27 18.58
N ASP A 301 -10.41 -8.90 19.45
CA ASP A 301 -8.98 -9.00 19.19
C ASP A 301 -8.51 -10.45 19.04
N ASP A 302 -9.04 -11.42 19.80
CA ASP A 302 -8.81 -12.85 19.55
C ASP A 302 -9.32 -13.28 18.17
N TYR A 303 -10.53 -12.82 17.78
CA TYR A 303 -11.05 -13.04 16.44
C TYR A 303 -10.15 -12.41 15.36
N GLN A 304 -9.62 -11.21 15.57
CA GLN A 304 -8.78 -10.52 14.59
C GLN A 304 -7.36 -11.10 14.50
N THR A 305 -6.81 -11.62 15.60
CA THR A 305 -5.41 -12.07 15.68
C THR A 305 -5.21 -13.54 15.32
N GLU A 306 -6.26 -14.36 15.30
CA GLU A 306 -6.16 -15.78 14.93
C GLU A 306 -5.46 -16.01 13.57
N VAL A 307 -5.74 -15.15 12.58
CA VAL A 307 -5.16 -15.22 11.23
C VAL A 307 -3.79 -14.53 11.12
N LYS A 308 -3.37 -13.86 12.19
CA LYS A 308 -2.11 -13.10 12.29
C LYS A 308 -0.99 -13.97 12.86
N MET A 309 0.25 -13.51 12.84
CA MET A 309 1.37 -14.14 13.55
C MET A 309 1.21 -14.06 15.05
N ALA A 310 0.59 -13.00 15.58
CA ALA A 310 0.32 -12.84 17.00
C ALA A 310 -0.58 -13.96 17.60
N LYS A 311 -1.48 -14.56 16.82
CA LYS A 311 -2.43 -15.63 17.19
C LYS A 311 -3.51 -15.31 18.23
N SER A 312 -3.28 -14.40 19.17
CA SER A 312 -4.25 -14.01 20.20
C SER A 312 -4.12 -12.53 20.56
N GLY A 313 -5.18 -11.97 21.14
CA GLY A 313 -5.18 -10.62 21.69
C GLY A 313 -4.13 -10.44 22.77
N ALA A 314 -4.04 -11.42 23.69
CA ALA A 314 -3.07 -11.42 24.79
C ALA A 314 -1.61 -11.40 24.32
N ASN A 315 -1.28 -12.10 23.23
CA ASN A 315 0.08 -12.07 22.67
C ASN A 315 0.41 -10.71 22.06
N ALA A 316 -0.56 -10.10 21.35
CA ALA A 316 -0.38 -8.76 20.78
C ALA A 316 -0.22 -7.71 21.89
N GLU A 317 -1.04 -7.76 22.94
CA GLU A 317 -0.92 -6.88 24.10
C GLU A 317 0.42 -7.06 24.82
N LYS A 318 0.84 -8.30 25.05
CA LYS A 318 2.15 -8.59 25.67
C LYS A 318 3.30 -7.99 24.85
N TYR A 319 3.28 -8.19 23.52
CA TYR A 319 4.30 -7.62 22.64
C TYR A 319 4.37 -6.10 22.74
N ILE A 320 3.23 -5.41 22.73
CA ILE A 320 3.18 -3.94 22.87
C ILE A 320 3.72 -3.50 24.23
N ASN A 321 3.32 -4.17 25.31
CA ASN A 321 3.79 -3.84 26.66
C ASN A 321 5.28 -4.07 26.84
N ASP A 322 5.82 -5.18 26.31
CA ASP A 322 7.25 -5.47 26.32
C ASP A 322 8.03 -4.42 25.51
N LEU A 323 7.51 -4.01 24.35
CA LEU A 323 8.11 -2.97 23.50
C LEU A 323 8.15 -1.63 24.24
N VAL A 324 7.03 -1.19 24.82
CA VAL A 324 6.94 0.05 25.60
C VAL A 324 7.96 0.04 26.74
N ALA A 325 8.00 -1.05 27.53
CA ALA A 325 8.95 -1.19 28.63
C ALA A 325 10.41 -1.13 28.14
N GLY A 326 10.72 -1.77 27.02
CA GLY A 326 12.05 -1.78 26.43
C GLY A 326 12.51 -0.42 25.89
N ILE A 327 11.62 0.37 25.30
CA ILE A 327 11.96 1.69 24.73
C ILE A 327 11.84 2.85 25.72
N GLN A 328 11.19 2.64 26.88
CA GLN A 328 10.94 3.71 27.87
C GLN A 328 12.19 4.51 28.26
N PRO A 329 13.35 3.90 28.58
CA PRO A 329 14.54 4.66 28.95
C PRO A 329 15.04 5.58 27.83
N LYS A 330 14.92 5.13 26.57
CA LYS A 330 15.29 5.91 25.39
C LYS A 330 14.29 7.03 25.13
N PHE A 331 12.99 6.75 25.26
CA PHE A 331 11.93 7.74 25.18
C PHE A 331 12.14 8.86 26.20
N ASP A 332 12.36 8.53 27.48
CA ASP A 332 12.59 9.50 28.54
C ASP A 332 13.83 10.38 28.25
N SER A 333 14.91 9.76 27.78
CA SER A 333 16.12 10.48 27.39
C SER A 333 15.89 11.45 26.22
N GLU A 334 15.09 11.06 25.22
CA GLU A 334 14.81 11.92 24.07
C GLU A 334 13.84 13.04 24.42
N VAL A 335 12.80 12.76 25.21
CA VAL A 335 11.90 13.80 25.73
C VAL A 335 12.68 14.82 26.56
N ALA A 336 13.59 14.38 27.43
CA ALA A 336 14.45 15.27 28.20
C ALA A 336 15.38 16.12 27.31
N GLU A 337 15.87 15.56 26.20
CA GLU A 337 16.64 16.33 25.20
C GLU A 337 15.78 17.40 24.52
N LEU A 338 14.58 17.05 24.07
CA LEU A 338 13.66 18.01 23.44
C LEU A 338 13.19 19.09 24.44
N GLN A 339 12.95 18.72 25.70
CA GLN A 339 12.61 19.67 26.77
C GLN A 339 13.71 20.71 26.99
N LYS A 340 14.99 20.31 26.93
CA LYS A 340 16.11 21.27 27.01
C LYS A 340 16.11 22.25 25.84
N LEU A 341 15.78 21.78 24.64
CA LEU A 341 15.66 22.66 23.47
C LEU A 341 14.50 23.65 23.65
N LYS A 342 13.33 23.19 24.10
CA LYS A 342 12.19 24.06 24.38
C LYS A 342 12.51 25.08 25.47
N ALA A 343 13.12 24.65 26.57
CA ALA A 343 13.48 25.54 27.67
C ALA A 343 14.44 26.67 27.24
N ALA A 344 15.39 26.37 26.34
CA ALA A 344 16.27 27.36 25.77
C ALA A 344 15.54 28.30 24.79
N ASP A 345 14.65 27.77 23.96
CA ASP A 345 13.86 28.51 22.97
C ASP A 345 12.84 29.46 23.60
N THR A 346 12.19 29.05 24.71
CA THR A 346 11.17 29.84 25.41
C THR A 346 11.72 30.63 26.60
N ASN A 347 13.00 30.46 26.93
CA ASN A 347 13.62 30.98 28.15
C ASN A 347 12.83 30.60 29.44
N ASP A 348 12.24 29.40 29.44
CA ASP A 348 11.53 28.83 30.59
C ASP A 348 12.20 27.50 30.98
N PRO A 349 12.94 27.45 32.11
CA PRO A 349 13.60 26.22 32.56
C PRO A 349 12.63 25.09 32.92
N ASN A 350 11.33 25.39 33.09
CA ASN A 350 10.30 24.40 33.43
C ASN A 350 9.46 23.97 32.21
N ALA A 351 9.85 24.37 31.00
CA ALA A 351 9.10 24.06 29.80
C ALA A 351 8.93 22.55 29.59
N LYS A 352 7.72 22.14 29.22
CA LYS A 352 7.37 20.75 28.90
C LYS A 352 7.10 20.59 27.41
N ILE A 353 7.50 19.44 26.88
CA ILE A 353 7.14 19.02 25.53
C ILE A 353 5.71 18.49 25.57
N GLU A 354 4.85 19.11 24.78
CA GLU A 354 3.48 18.68 24.54
C GLU A 354 3.38 17.93 23.19
N VAL A 355 2.22 17.33 22.91
CA VAL A 355 2.02 16.53 21.69
C VAL A 355 2.15 17.31 20.38
N TRP A 356 1.97 18.64 20.40
CA TRP A 356 2.16 19.56 19.27
C TRP A 356 3.59 20.13 19.18
N ASP A 357 4.50 19.70 20.07
CA ASP A 357 5.87 20.23 20.12
C ASP A 357 6.91 19.28 19.55
N TRP A 358 6.68 17.97 19.67
CA TRP A 358 7.74 16.99 19.42
C TRP A 358 8.26 17.02 17.99
N ARG A 359 7.41 17.30 16.99
CA ARG A 359 7.82 17.39 15.57
C ARG A 359 8.77 18.56 15.34
N TYR A 360 8.40 19.75 15.81
CA TYR A 360 9.23 20.95 15.74
C TYR A 360 10.57 20.74 16.44
N TYR A 361 10.58 20.34 17.72
CA TYR A 361 11.84 20.19 18.44
C TYR A 361 12.69 19.02 17.94
N SER A 362 12.09 17.97 17.39
CA SER A 362 12.85 16.92 16.69
C SER A 362 13.55 17.45 15.44
N ASN A 363 12.88 18.32 14.67
CA ASN A 363 13.48 19.00 13.53
C ASN A 363 14.62 19.94 13.97
N GLN A 364 14.40 20.74 15.02
CA GLN A 364 15.42 21.63 15.58
C GLN A 364 16.63 20.85 16.11
N ARG A 365 16.42 19.74 16.83
CA ARG A 365 17.49 18.82 17.26
C ARG A 365 18.31 18.35 16.07
N ASN A 366 17.65 17.90 15.00
CA ASN A 366 18.35 17.37 13.83
C ASN A 366 19.20 18.44 13.14
N LYS A 367 18.70 19.68 13.02
CA LYS A 367 19.45 20.82 12.48
C LYS A 367 20.66 21.18 13.34
N GLN A 368 20.48 21.24 14.67
CA GLN A 368 21.54 21.70 15.59
C GLN A 368 22.60 20.62 15.88
N LYS A 369 22.17 19.37 16.06
CA LYS A 369 23.04 18.29 16.55
C LYS A 369 23.70 17.50 15.41
N TYR A 370 22.96 17.25 14.33
CA TYR A 370 23.43 16.39 13.24
C TYR A 370 23.83 17.20 11.99
N ALA A 371 23.57 18.52 11.97
CA ALA A 371 23.80 19.39 10.82
C ALA A 371 23.17 18.86 9.52
N VAL A 372 22.04 18.15 9.64
CA VAL A 372 21.31 17.59 8.49
C VAL A 372 20.26 18.60 8.03
N ASP A 373 20.48 19.15 6.84
CA ASP A 373 19.47 19.90 6.09
C ASP A 373 18.76 18.95 5.10
N LYS A 374 17.54 18.55 5.46
CA LYS A 374 16.73 17.63 4.67
C LYS A 374 16.40 18.19 3.29
N GLU A 375 16.28 19.52 3.14
CA GLU A 375 15.97 20.15 1.86
C GLU A 375 17.22 20.19 0.97
N ALA A 376 18.38 20.50 1.54
CA ALA A 376 19.64 20.47 0.79
C ALA A 376 20.01 19.07 0.28
N LEU A 377 19.65 18.02 1.03
CA LEU A 377 19.91 16.63 0.63
C LEU A 377 19.18 16.20 -0.65
N ARG A 378 18.05 16.84 -0.99
CA ARG A 378 17.23 16.45 -2.16
C ARG A 378 18.01 16.49 -3.47
N ALA A 379 18.97 17.43 -3.58
CA ALA A 379 19.82 17.58 -4.76
C ALA A 379 20.67 16.32 -5.07
N TYR A 380 20.90 15.46 -4.07
CA TYR A 380 21.65 14.22 -4.22
C TYR A 380 20.79 13.00 -4.58
N PHE A 381 19.47 13.15 -4.56
CA PHE A 381 18.52 12.09 -4.92
C PHE A 381 17.63 12.44 -6.12
N PRO A 382 18.19 12.65 -7.33
CA PRO A 382 17.38 12.61 -8.55
C PRO A 382 16.65 11.27 -8.68
N PHE A 383 15.34 11.29 -8.93
CA PHE A 383 14.49 10.09 -8.93
C PHE A 383 15.07 8.94 -9.75
N GLN A 384 15.46 9.18 -11.00
CA GLN A 384 16.00 8.12 -11.86
C GLN A 384 17.29 7.51 -11.30
N LYS A 385 18.14 8.31 -10.65
CA LYS A 385 19.38 7.80 -10.02
C LYS A 385 19.10 6.99 -8.78
N ALA A 386 18.11 7.38 -7.97
CA ALA A 386 17.65 6.61 -6.83
C ALA A 386 17.04 5.26 -7.28
N LEU A 387 16.22 5.28 -8.33
CA LEU A 387 15.62 4.08 -8.93
C LEU A 387 16.69 3.11 -9.47
N ASP A 388 17.63 3.61 -10.28
CA ASP A 388 18.73 2.80 -10.83
C ASP A 388 19.61 2.21 -9.72
N GLY A 389 19.89 3.01 -8.67
CA GLY A 389 20.65 2.57 -7.50
C GLY A 389 19.95 1.42 -6.76
N MET A 390 18.65 1.58 -6.47
CA MET A 390 17.83 0.53 -5.86
C MET A 390 17.82 -0.73 -6.71
N PHE A 391 17.65 -0.60 -8.03
CA PHE A 391 17.70 -1.73 -8.96
C PHE A 391 19.03 -2.46 -8.89
N ASN A 392 20.15 -1.76 -8.90
CA ASN A 392 21.47 -2.38 -8.80
C ASN A 392 21.65 -3.16 -7.49
N ILE A 393 21.18 -2.60 -6.37
CA ILE A 393 21.22 -3.26 -5.06
C ILE A 393 20.40 -4.57 -5.10
N TYR A 394 19.15 -4.51 -5.56
CA TYR A 394 18.25 -5.67 -5.53
C TYR A 394 18.67 -6.74 -6.53
N GLN A 395 19.12 -6.34 -7.71
CA GLN A 395 19.71 -7.25 -8.70
C GLN A 395 20.91 -8.00 -8.14
N SER A 396 21.80 -7.31 -7.41
CA SER A 396 22.98 -7.93 -6.80
C SER A 396 22.62 -8.88 -5.66
N ILE A 397 21.75 -8.46 -4.74
CA ILE A 397 21.46 -9.23 -3.52
C ILE A 397 20.61 -10.47 -3.83
N PHE A 398 19.66 -10.36 -4.76
CA PHE A 398 18.73 -11.43 -5.07
C PHE A 398 19.09 -12.22 -6.34
N GLY A 399 20.18 -11.86 -7.03
CA GLY A 399 20.59 -12.53 -8.26
C GLY A 399 19.57 -12.33 -9.39
N LEU A 400 19.12 -11.09 -9.57
CA LEU A 400 18.07 -10.73 -10.53
C LEU A 400 18.62 -9.82 -11.62
N LYS A 401 17.89 -9.77 -12.73
CA LYS A 401 18.06 -8.77 -13.78
C LYS A 401 16.72 -8.14 -14.12
N PHE A 402 16.69 -6.81 -14.11
CA PHE A 402 15.55 -5.99 -14.47
C PHE A 402 15.79 -5.40 -15.86
N GLU A 403 14.93 -5.74 -16.80
CA GLU A 403 15.03 -5.28 -18.19
C GLU A 403 13.79 -4.45 -18.53
N LYS A 404 13.98 -3.19 -18.89
CA LYS A 404 12.90 -2.34 -19.39
C LYS A 404 12.41 -2.91 -20.72
N ILE A 405 11.11 -3.15 -20.83
CA ILE A 405 10.47 -3.69 -22.03
C ILE A 405 9.34 -2.77 -22.49
N ALA A 406 8.90 -2.95 -23.74
CA ALA A 406 7.76 -2.24 -24.29
C ALA A 406 6.47 -2.67 -23.58
N ALA A 407 5.74 -1.69 -23.04
CA ALA A 407 4.39 -1.91 -22.53
C ALA A 407 3.41 -2.01 -23.71
N PRO A 408 2.64 -3.11 -23.85
CA PRO A 408 1.68 -3.25 -24.95
C PRO A 408 0.53 -2.25 -24.87
N TYR A 409 0.20 -1.80 -23.65
CA TYR A 409 -0.74 -0.73 -23.37
C TYR A 409 -0.16 0.19 -22.30
N LYS A 410 -0.37 1.50 -22.47
CA LYS A 410 0.04 2.54 -21.54
C LYS A 410 -1.17 3.39 -21.15
N TRP A 411 -1.52 3.39 -19.87
CA TRP A 411 -2.56 4.30 -19.33
C TRP A 411 -2.03 5.72 -19.07
N ILE A 412 -0.71 5.90 -19.09
CA ILE A 412 -0.01 7.18 -19.01
C ILE A 412 1.27 7.11 -19.85
N ASP A 413 1.72 8.23 -20.42
CA ASP A 413 2.79 8.24 -21.43
C ASP A 413 4.16 7.81 -20.88
N ASP A 414 4.46 8.24 -19.65
CA ASP A 414 5.70 7.95 -18.92
C ASP A 414 5.69 6.60 -18.19
N LEU A 415 4.63 5.80 -18.35
CA LEU A 415 4.52 4.46 -17.78
C LEU A 415 5.69 3.59 -18.25
N GLN A 416 6.35 2.95 -17.29
CA GLN A 416 7.45 2.03 -17.55
C GLN A 416 7.03 0.60 -17.21
N LEU A 417 7.46 -0.37 -18.02
CA LEU A 417 7.30 -1.80 -17.75
C LEU A 417 8.67 -2.45 -17.71
N TYR A 418 8.90 -3.27 -16.70
CA TYR A 418 10.12 -4.05 -16.55
C TYR A 418 9.80 -5.53 -16.43
N LEU A 419 10.65 -6.35 -17.03
CA LEU A 419 10.72 -7.78 -16.80
C LEU A 419 11.78 -8.09 -15.75
N VAL A 420 11.46 -9.01 -14.85
CA VAL A 420 12.41 -9.58 -13.89
C VAL A 420 12.82 -10.97 -14.36
N THR A 421 14.12 -11.23 -14.42
CA THR A 421 14.70 -12.54 -14.74
C THR A 421 15.69 -12.98 -13.68
N ASP A 422 15.77 -14.30 -13.45
CA ASP A 422 16.83 -14.93 -12.67
C ASP A 422 18.16 -14.78 -13.43
N SER A 423 19.17 -14.16 -12.81
CA SER A 423 20.44 -13.85 -13.47
C SER A 423 21.27 -15.09 -13.82
N ALA A 424 21.08 -16.20 -13.09
CA ALA A 424 21.84 -17.44 -13.34
C ALA A 424 21.18 -18.32 -14.40
N LYS A 425 19.84 -18.40 -14.39
CA LYS A 425 19.07 -19.30 -15.26
C LYS A 425 18.46 -18.60 -16.48
N GLY A 426 18.40 -17.27 -16.48
CA GLY A 426 17.67 -16.49 -17.48
C GLY A 426 16.15 -16.73 -17.45
N GLU A 427 15.63 -17.31 -16.37
CA GLU A 427 14.22 -17.64 -16.21
C GLU A 427 13.42 -16.36 -15.92
N PRO A 428 12.38 -16.02 -16.72
CA PRO A 428 11.47 -14.92 -16.40
C PRO A 428 10.70 -15.22 -15.11
N LEU A 429 10.74 -14.28 -14.15
CA LEU A 429 10.13 -14.41 -12.83
C LEU A 429 8.85 -13.59 -12.66
N GLY A 430 8.66 -12.55 -13.45
CA GLY A 430 7.49 -11.68 -13.37
C GLY A 430 7.75 -10.32 -14.01
N MET A 431 6.78 -9.43 -13.91
CA MET A 431 6.85 -8.07 -14.46
C MET A 431 6.31 -7.05 -13.46
N PHE A 432 6.78 -5.82 -13.56
CA PHE A 432 6.20 -4.70 -12.83
C PHE A 432 6.07 -3.44 -13.69
N TYR A 433 4.96 -2.74 -13.50
CA TYR A 433 4.73 -1.40 -14.01
C TYR A 433 5.17 -0.35 -12.98
N LEU A 434 5.74 0.74 -13.45
CA LEU A 434 6.05 1.91 -12.64
C LEU A 434 5.25 3.13 -13.11
N ASP A 435 4.31 3.58 -12.27
CA ASP A 435 3.55 4.83 -12.43
C ASP A 435 3.87 5.76 -11.26
N MET A 436 4.84 6.66 -11.44
CA MET A 436 5.65 7.19 -10.33
C MET A 436 5.28 8.61 -9.88
N PHE A 437 4.51 9.35 -10.68
CA PHE A 437 4.25 10.77 -10.46
C PHE A 437 2.77 11.05 -10.21
N PRO A 438 2.44 12.10 -9.45
CA PRO A 438 1.06 12.47 -9.15
C PRO A 438 0.36 13.02 -10.40
N ARG A 439 -0.95 12.79 -10.48
CA ARG A 439 -1.85 13.44 -11.44
C ARG A 439 -3.27 13.45 -10.90
N GLU A 440 -4.10 14.32 -11.46
CA GLU A 440 -5.52 14.37 -11.13
C GLU A 440 -6.20 13.01 -11.34
N GLY A 441 -6.98 12.57 -10.35
CA GLY A 441 -7.73 11.32 -10.39
C GLY A 441 -6.91 10.05 -10.15
N LYS A 442 -5.59 10.15 -9.93
CA LYS A 442 -4.75 9.01 -9.53
C LYS A 442 -4.83 8.78 -8.02
N PHE A 443 -4.69 7.52 -7.61
CA PHE A 443 -4.38 7.12 -6.24
C PHE A 443 -3.26 8.00 -5.65
N ASN A 444 -3.53 8.60 -4.49
CA ASN A 444 -2.73 9.66 -3.88
C ASN A 444 -1.77 9.15 -2.79
N HIS A 445 -1.67 7.85 -2.58
CA HIS A 445 -0.70 7.20 -1.68
C HIS A 445 0.36 6.42 -2.47
N PHE A 446 1.22 5.70 -1.75
CA PHE A 446 2.24 4.81 -2.29
C PHE A 446 1.76 3.39 -2.01
N ALA A 447 1.68 2.55 -3.05
CA ALA A 447 1.30 1.15 -2.88
C ALA A 447 1.71 0.31 -4.09
N GLN A 448 1.91 -0.98 -3.83
CA GLN A 448 1.92 -2.03 -4.83
C GLN A 448 0.50 -2.60 -5.05
N PHE A 449 0.15 -2.83 -6.32
CA PHE A 449 -1.11 -3.45 -6.74
C PHE A 449 -0.84 -4.65 -7.62
N ASP A 450 -1.57 -5.74 -7.40
CA ASP A 450 -1.52 -6.92 -8.26
C ASP A 450 -2.30 -6.65 -9.56
N ILE A 451 -1.75 -7.10 -10.69
CA ILE A 451 -2.47 -7.16 -11.97
C ILE A 451 -2.78 -8.63 -12.28
N ILE A 452 -1.77 -9.48 -12.21
CA ILE A 452 -1.87 -10.94 -12.28
C ILE A 452 -1.05 -11.49 -11.12
N SER A 453 -1.66 -12.27 -10.23
CA SER A 453 -0.94 -12.91 -9.12
C SER A 453 -0.29 -14.22 -9.58
N GLY A 454 0.81 -14.62 -8.93
CA GLY A 454 1.53 -15.85 -9.28
C GLY A 454 0.84 -17.11 -8.75
N LYS A 455 0.69 -18.15 -9.59
CA LYS A 455 0.01 -19.40 -9.21
C LYS A 455 0.38 -20.57 -10.14
N LEU A 456 0.33 -21.81 -9.62
CA LEU A 456 0.34 -23.01 -10.46
C LEU A 456 -1.02 -23.24 -11.14
N LEU A 457 -1.04 -23.25 -12.47
CA LEU A 457 -2.24 -23.45 -13.28
C LEU A 457 -2.65 -24.94 -13.34
N PRO A 458 -3.91 -25.25 -13.69
CA PRO A 458 -4.40 -26.62 -13.81
C PRO A 458 -3.65 -27.50 -14.82
N ASP A 459 -2.99 -26.89 -15.82
CA ASP A 459 -2.15 -27.58 -16.81
C ASP A 459 -0.72 -27.86 -16.31
N GLY A 460 -0.41 -27.49 -15.06
CA GLY A 460 0.89 -27.69 -14.43
C GLY A 460 1.92 -26.60 -14.72
N LYS A 461 1.58 -25.55 -15.50
CA LYS A 461 2.47 -24.41 -15.72
C LYS A 461 2.32 -23.37 -14.62
N TYR A 462 3.40 -22.63 -14.34
CA TYR A 462 3.36 -21.55 -13.36
C TYR A 462 3.05 -20.20 -14.03
N GLN A 463 1.93 -19.56 -13.67
CA GLN A 463 1.63 -18.19 -14.10
C GLN A 463 2.57 -17.22 -13.38
N ARG A 464 3.35 -16.45 -14.14
CA ARG A 464 4.20 -15.40 -13.58
C ARG A 464 3.39 -14.16 -13.19
N PRO A 465 3.69 -13.55 -12.03
CA PRO A 465 2.99 -12.37 -11.56
C PRO A 465 3.34 -11.13 -12.39
N THR A 466 2.37 -10.23 -12.47
CA THR A 466 2.52 -8.88 -12.99
C THR A 466 1.92 -7.93 -11.97
N VAL A 467 2.68 -6.93 -11.54
CA VAL A 467 2.26 -5.94 -10.53
C VAL A 467 2.42 -4.52 -11.03
N ALA A 468 1.86 -3.54 -10.33
CA ALA A 468 2.12 -2.12 -10.56
C ALA A 468 2.49 -1.44 -9.24
N LEU A 469 3.49 -0.57 -9.27
CA LEU A 469 3.70 0.41 -8.22
C LEU A 469 3.04 1.71 -8.65
N LEU A 470 2.10 2.19 -7.84
CA LEU A 470 1.51 3.51 -7.97
C LEU A 470 2.11 4.39 -6.88
N CYS A 471 2.91 5.38 -7.29
CA CYS A 471 3.60 6.29 -6.38
C CYS A 471 3.32 7.75 -6.75
N ASN A 472 3.65 8.67 -5.85
CA ASN A 472 3.38 10.10 -6.02
C ASN A 472 4.63 10.94 -5.73
N PHE A 473 5.76 10.54 -6.31
CA PHE A 473 7.01 11.27 -6.14
C PHE A 473 6.92 12.67 -6.77
N PRO A 474 7.64 13.67 -6.22
CA PRO A 474 7.65 15.02 -6.75
C PRO A 474 8.00 15.04 -8.24
N PRO A 475 7.16 15.60 -9.12
CA PRO A 475 7.48 15.66 -10.54
C PRO A 475 8.69 16.58 -10.79
N ALA A 476 9.31 16.44 -11.96
CA ALA A 476 10.30 17.42 -12.42
C ALA A 476 9.65 18.80 -12.61
N SER A 477 10.41 19.87 -12.41
CA SER A 477 10.03 21.24 -12.77
C SER A 477 10.77 21.68 -14.04
N ALA A 478 10.49 22.91 -14.50
CA ALA A 478 11.18 23.46 -15.68
C ALA A 478 12.71 23.52 -15.50
N ASP A 479 13.16 23.80 -14.27
CA ASP A 479 14.57 24.07 -13.98
C ASP A 479 15.26 22.91 -13.23
N ASN A 480 14.50 21.96 -12.68
CA ASN A 480 15.06 20.88 -11.86
C ASN A 480 14.45 19.51 -12.22
N PRO A 481 15.25 18.42 -12.19
CA PRO A 481 14.71 17.07 -12.30
C PRO A 481 13.80 16.75 -11.11
N SER A 482 13.10 15.62 -11.16
CA SER A 482 12.41 15.08 -9.98
C SER A 482 13.46 14.79 -8.89
N LEU A 483 13.37 15.50 -7.76
CA LEU A 483 14.29 15.36 -6.62
C LEU A 483 13.54 14.79 -5.43
N LEU A 484 14.06 13.72 -4.87
CA LEU A 484 13.48 13.00 -3.74
C LEU A 484 14.04 13.50 -2.40
N THR A 485 13.21 13.51 -1.37
CA THR A 485 13.73 13.52 0.01
C THR A 485 14.32 12.15 0.35
N HIS A 486 15.11 12.06 1.42
CA HIS A 486 15.56 10.76 1.95
C HIS A 486 14.36 9.84 2.30
N GLN A 487 13.28 10.40 2.86
CA GLN A 487 12.04 9.66 3.14
C GLN A 487 11.36 9.13 1.87
N ASP A 488 11.40 9.88 0.76
CA ASP A 488 10.90 9.42 -0.52
C ASP A 488 11.74 8.23 -1.05
N VAL A 489 13.06 8.26 -0.85
CA VAL A 489 13.94 7.12 -1.20
C VAL A 489 13.62 5.90 -0.34
N GLU A 490 13.42 6.08 0.97
CA GLU A 490 12.97 4.99 1.86
C GLU A 490 11.62 4.40 1.42
N THR A 491 10.66 5.27 1.06
CA THR A 491 9.35 4.87 0.53
C THR A 491 9.50 4.09 -0.78
N LEU A 492 10.39 4.52 -1.69
CA LEU A 492 10.67 3.80 -2.93
C LEU A 492 11.16 2.38 -2.67
N PHE A 493 12.11 2.20 -1.73
CA PHE A 493 12.62 0.89 -1.35
C PHE A 493 11.54 0.02 -0.70
N HIS A 494 10.70 0.62 0.15
CA HIS A 494 9.59 -0.05 0.81
C HIS A 494 8.59 -0.62 -0.22
N GLU A 495 8.04 0.22 -1.10
CA GLU A 495 7.04 -0.20 -2.08
C GLU A 495 7.60 -1.20 -3.09
N PHE A 496 8.86 -1.02 -3.49
CA PHE A 496 9.51 -1.97 -4.37
C PHE A 496 9.82 -3.30 -3.67
N GLY A 497 9.96 -3.28 -2.34
CA GLY A 497 9.98 -4.49 -1.51
C GLY A 497 8.72 -5.33 -1.64
N HIS A 498 7.54 -4.71 -1.62
CA HIS A 498 6.26 -5.40 -1.87
C HIS A 498 6.18 -5.98 -3.28
N ALA A 499 6.59 -5.21 -4.29
CA ALA A 499 6.62 -5.68 -5.67
C ALA A 499 7.56 -6.88 -5.85
N LEU A 500 8.74 -6.82 -5.21
CA LEU A 500 9.68 -7.92 -5.26
C LEU A 500 9.13 -9.16 -4.54
N HIS A 501 8.51 -8.99 -3.36
CA HIS A 501 7.84 -10.06 -2.63
C HIS A 501 6.79 -10.76 -3.51
N SER A 502 5.98 -10.00 -4.25
CA SER A 502 5.02 -10.55 -5.20
C SER A 502 5.67 -11.31 -6.36
N ILE A 503 6.79 -10.82 -6.88
CA ILE A 503 7.46 -11.38 -8.07
C ILE A 503 8.22 -12.68 -7.77
N VAL A 504 8.92 -12.76 -6.63
CA VAL A 504 9.86 -13.86 -6.37
C VAL A 504 9.21 -15.09 -5.73
N THR A 505 7.98 -14.96 -5.23
CA THR A 505 7.25 -16.09 -4.62
C THR A 505 6.74 -17.09 -5.67
N ARG A 506 6.65 -18.36 -5.29
CA ARG A 506 6.19 -19.46 -6.15
C ARG A 506 5.10 -20.37 -5.54
N PRO A 507 4.06 -19.81 -4.90
CA PRO A 507 3.02 -20.62 -4.26
C PRO A 507 2.19 -21.40 -5.28
N LYS A 508 1.72 -22.58 -4.88
CA LYS A 508 0.85 -23.41 -5.69
C LYS A 508 -0.53 -22.77 -5.88
N TYR A 509 -1.04 -22.09 -4.85
CA TYR A 509 -2.41 -21.57 -4.78
C TYR A 509 -2.49 -20.06 -4.85
N GLY A 510 -3.57 -19.57 -5.47
CA GLY A 510 -3.81 -18.13 -5.64
C GLY A 510 -3.96 -17.44 -4.29
N ARG A 511 -4.58 -18.13 -3.33
CA ARG A 511 -4.70 -17.71 -1.93
C ARG A 511 -3.36 -17.32 -1.27
N PHE A 512 -2.25 -17.90 -1.71
CA PHE A 512 -0.93 -17.67 -1.10
C PHE A 512 0.00 -16.83 -1.97
N ALA A 513 -0.51 -16.28 -3.08
CA ALA A 513 0.26 -15.51 -4.05
C ALA A 513 0.86 -14.22 -3.47
N GLY A 514 2.14 -13.96 -3.72
CA GLY A 514 2.78 -12.69 -3.38
C GLY A 514 2.62 -12.25 -1.93
N THR A 515 2.05 -11.07 -1.73
CA THR A 515 1.86 -10.44 -0.42
C THR A 515 0.67 -11.00 0.39
N HIS A 516 0.01 -12.08 -0.06
CA HIS A 516 -1.04 -12.78 0.69
C HIS A 516 -0.47 -13.62 1.87
N VAL A 517 0.16 -12.92 2.81
CA VAL A 517 0.73 -13.42 4.06
C VAL A 517 -0.06 -12.86 5.26
N PRO A 518 0.19 -13.30 6.51
CA PRO A 518 -0.42 -12.67 7.67
C PRO A 518 -0.22 -11.15 7.68
N GLY A 519 -1.27 -10.38 7.99
CA GLY A 519 -1.23 -8.91 7.86
C GLY A 519 -0.26 -8.22 8.83
N ASP A 520 0.18 -8.89 9.89
CA ASP A 520 1.25 -8.43 10.79
C ASP A 520 2.65 -8.90 10.37
N PHE A 521 2.78 -9.52 9.19
CA PHE A 521 4.04 -9.92 8.56
C PHE A 521 4.28 -9.26 7.22
N VAL A 522 3.23 -8.82 6.51
CA VAL A 522 3.33 -8.31 5.14
C VAL A 522 4.33 -7.17 5.00
N GLU A 523 4.49 -6.34 6.03
CA GLU A 523 5.44 -5.22 6.07
C GLU A 523 6.87 -5.63 6.43
N ALA A 524 7.12 -6.85 6.90
CA ALA A 524 8.45 -7.25 7.33
C ALA A 524 9.46 -7.26 6.16
N PRO A 525 9.16 -7.80 4.96
CA PRO A 525 10.07 -7.74 3.83
C PRO A 525 10.31 -6.30 3.33
N SER A 526 9.28 -5.46 3.25
CA SER A 526 9.39 -4.08 2.78
C SER A 526 10.20 -3.22 3.78
N GLN A 527 9.92 -3.33 5.08
CA GLN A 527 10.69 -2.64 6.13
C GLN A 527 12.12 -3.15 6.26
N MET A 528 12.36 -4.45 6.07
CA MET A 528 13.73 -4.98 6.02
C MET A 528 14.54 -4.25 4.94
N LEU A 529 13.94 -4.04 3.76
CA LEU A 529 14.62 -3.40 2.64
C LEU A 529 14.83 -1.89 2.81
N GLN A 530 14.07 -1.22 3.66
CA GLN A 530 14.32 0.18 4.05
C GLN A 530 15.71 0.36 4.68
N ASN A 531 16.28 -0.67 5.32
CA ASN A 531 17.61 -0.57 5.95
C ASN A 531 18.74 -0.24 4.96
N TRP A 532 18.56 -0.45 3.65
CA TRP A 532 19.57 -0.10 2.65
C TRP A 532 19.69 1.41 2.36
N VAL A 533 18.76 2.21 2.88
CA VAL A 533 18.81 3.68 2.74
C VAL A 533 19.47 4.36 3.94
N TRP A 534 19.90 3.59 4.94
CA TRP A 534 20.56 4.01 6.17
C TRP A 534 21.98 3.44 6.23
#